data_AF-A0A321L9E2-F1
#
_entry.id   AF-A0A321L9E2-F1
#
_cell.length_a   1.000
_cell.length_b   1.000
_cell.length_c   1.000
_cell.angle_alpha   90.00
_cell.angle_beta   90.00
_cell.angle_gamma   90.00
#
_symmetry.space_group_name_H-M   'P 1'
#
loop_
_entity.id
_entity.type
_entity.pdbx_description
1 polymer ?
#
loop_
_entity_poly.entity_id
_entity_poly.type
_entity_poly.pdbx_seq_one_letter_code
_entity_poly.pdbx_strand_id
1 'polypeptide(L)'
;MKGLPPLSPAPQIPAPTSSASLRTTLPLDQGEHFLHNHRASVASLRLLFTITPETPFGFLPESAFAFTGIPRHHEVRAGNMNLKRLGAVLAVAYERELRDFASLLLLENLGPRTLQSLALIAEVVHGAPTRFSDPARFSFAHGGKDGHPFPVPLKTYDQSLSVLRRALDQAKVGHSEKLEGFGRLDRFVRNVEKTHAPKANFQAVMEHEQQISASLDGRTVLGKSTPQRASGQMNLFE
;
A
#
# COMPACT_ATOMS: atom_id res chain seq x y z
N MET A 1 -10.68 12.60 35.34
CA MET A 1 -9.62 12.19 34.39
C MET A 1 -9.79 10.70 34.12
N LYS A 2 -10.42 10.31 33.00
CA LYS A 2 -10.60 8.89 32.63
C LYS A 2 -9.60 8.56 31.52
N GLY A 3 -8.70 7.62 31.81
CA GLY A 3 -7.62 7.21 30.92
C GLY A 3 -8.11 6.47 29.68
N LEU A 4 -7.37 6.65 28.58
CA LEU A 4 -7.53 5.91 27.33
C LEU A 4 -7.28 4.40 27.57
N PRO A 5 -8.06 3.50 26.95
CA PRO A 5 -7.75 2.07 26.98
C PRO A 5 -6.51 1.75 26.12
N PRO A 6 -5.76 0.69 26.46
CA PRO A 6 -4.54 0.32 25.74
C PRO A 6 -4.82 -0.18 24.31
N LEU A 7 -3.90 0.16 23.39
CA LEU A 7 -3.89 -0.29 22.01
C LEU A 7 -3.84 -1.83 21.93
N SER A 8 -4.70 -2.42 21.10
CA SER A 8 -4.70 -3.87 20.84
C SER A 8 -3.40 -4.33 20.15
N PRO A 9 -2.88 -5.53 20.45
CA PRO A 9 -1.65 -6.05 19.84
C PRO A 9 -1.86 -6.36 18.36
N ALA A 10 -0.84 -6.07 17.55
CA ALA A 10 -0.82 -6.38 16.12
C ALA A 10 -0.95 -7.90 15.85
N PRO A 11 -1.54 -8.31 14.71
CA PRO A 11 -1.63 -9.71 14.33
C PRO A 11 -0.22 -10.30 14.19
N GLN A 12 0.04 -11.38 14.91
CA GLN A 12 1.35 -12.04 14.94
C GLN A 12 1.56 -12.88 13.67
N ILE A 13 2.65 -12.60 12.96
CA ILE A 13 3.17 -13.44 11.86
C ILE A 13 4.17 -14.42 12.49
N PRO A 14 4.11 -15.73 12.20
CA PRO A 14 5.03 -16.71 12.79
C PRO A 14 6.48 -16.46 12.31
N ALA A 15 7.41 -16.40 13.27
CA ALA A 15 8.83 -16.14 13.02
C ALA A 15 9.52 -17.33 12.30
N PRO A 16 10.35 -17.09 11.27
CA PRO A 16 11.22 -18.12 10.72
C PRO A 16 12.45 -18.34 11.61
N THR A 17 12.80 -19.60 11.79
CA THR A 17 13.94 -20.09 12.55
C THR A 17 15.26 -19.92 11.80
N SER A 18 16.30 -19.65 12.60
CA SER A 18 17.74 -19.76 12.33
C SER A 18 18.45 -18.57 11.67
N SER A 19 19.50 -18.20 12.38
CA SER A 19 20.54 -17.21 12.11
C SER A 19 21.46 -17.64 10.98
N ALA A 20 21.68 -16.76 10.01
CA ALA A 20 22.85 -16.83 9.14
C ALA A 20 23.35 -15.42 8.82
N SER A 21 24.54 -15.13 9.33
CA SER A 21 25.33 -13.92 9.06
C SER A 21 25.67 -13.88 7.57
N LEU A 22 25.34 -12.78 6.87
CA LEU A 22 25.77 -12.56 5.49
C LEU A 22 26.36 -11.16 5.33
N ARG A 23 27.70 -11.10 5.45
CA ARG A 23 28.52 -10.12 4.77
C ARG A 23 28.60 -10.50 3.30
N THR A 24 28.17 -9.61 2.40
CA THR A 24 28.67 -9.61 1.02
C THR A 24 28.50 -8.23 0.39
N THR A 25 29.62 -7.70 -0.08
CA THR A 25 29.80 -6.51 -0.91
C THR A 25 29.23 -6.73 -2.32
N LEU A 26 28.47 -5.77 -2.87
CA LEU A 26 28.03 -5.77 -4.26
C LEU A 26 28.63 -4.56 -5.00
N PRO A 27 29.19 -4.72 -6.21
CA PRO A 27 29.79 -3.63 -6.97
C PRO A 27 28.72 -2.79 -7.68
N LEU A 28 28.98 -1.48 -7.76
CA LEU A 28 28.37 -0.58 -8.72
C LEU A 28 28.86 -0.94 -10.12
N ASP A 29 27.97 -1.25 -11.06
CA ASP A 29 27.95 -0.66 -12.42
C ASP A 29 26.71 -1.14 -13.21
N GLN A 30 26.34 -0.32 -14.19
CA GLN A 30 25.42 -0.53 -15.32
C GLN A 30 24.05 0.15 -15.22
N GLY A 31 24.11 1.49 -15.25
CA GLY A 31 23.11 2.31 -15.93
C GLY A 31 23.40 2.34 -17.42
N GLU A 32 22.49 1.81 -18.24
CA GLU A 32 22.39 2.01 -19.72
C GLU A 32 21.06 1.41 -20.26
N HIS A 33 20.24 0.72 -19.44
CA HIS A 33 18.94 0.18 -19.87
C HIS A 33 17.74 1.15 -19.76
N PHE A 34 17.97 2.44 -19.46
CA PHE A 34 16.93 3.37 -18.99
C PHE A 34 16.08 4.06 -20.08
N LEU A 35 16.35 3.90 -21.39
CA LEU A 35 15.71 4.77 -22.39
C LEU A 35 14.50 4.18 -23.14
N HIS A 36 14.26 2.87 -23.11
CA HIS A 36 13.30 2.27 -24.07
C HIS A 36 11.86 2.07 -23.56
N ASN A 37 11.59 2.12 -22.26
CA ASN A 37 10.29 1.65 -21.73
C ASN A 37 9.44 2.65 -20.94
N HIS A 38 9.88 3.92 -20.82
CA HIS A 38 9.06 4.97 -20.21
C HIS A 38 7.70 5.18 -20.92
N ARG A 39 7.61 4.89 -22.22
CA ARG A 39 6.40 5.15 -23.00
C ARG A 39 5.24 4.21 -22.65
N ALA A 40 5.47 2.93 -22.33
CA ALA A 40 4.37 1.98 -22.11
C ALA A 40 3.72 2.13 -20.72
N SER A 41 4.50 2.36 -19.66
CA SER A 41 3.98 2.58 -18.31
C SER A 41 3.25 3.93 -18.21
N VAL A 42 3.86 4.99 -18.75
CA VAL A 42 3.25 6.32 -18.76
C VAL A 42 2.07 6.37 -19.72
N ALA A 43 2.06 5.64 -20.84
CA ALA A 43 0.88 5.55 -21.71
C ALA A 43 -0.27 4.78 -21.05
N SER A 44 0.01 3.70 -20.33
CA SER A 44 -1.02 2.95 -19.59
C SER A 44 -1.61 3.77 -18.44
N LEU A 45 -0.76 4.48 -17.69
CA LEU A 45 -1.18 5.43 -16.65
C LEU A 45 -1.89 6.66 -17.25
N ARG A 46 -1.43 7.19 -18.39
CA ARG A 46 -2.11 8.26 -19.13
C ARG A 46 -3.47 7.82 -19.64
N LEU A 47 -3.59 6.59 -20.14
CA LEU A 47 -4.86 6.04 -20.59
C LEU A 47 -5.86 5.94 -19.43
N LEU A 48 -5.37 5.53 -18.25
CA LEU A 48 -6.13 5.50 -17.00
C LEU A 48 -6.57 6.91 -16.54
N PHE A 49 -5.75 7.94 -16.76
CA PHE A 49 -6.04 9.35 -16.42
C PHE A 49 -6.81 10.11 -17.50
N THR A 50 -6.82 9.66 -18.76
CA THR A 50 -7.68 10.18 -19.84
C THR A 50 -9.10 9.68 -19.76
N ILE A 51 -9.36 8.64 -18.97
CA ILE A 51 -10.73 8.34 -18.50
C ILE A 51 -11.06 9.46 -17.51
N THR A 52 -11.66 10.51 -18.05
CA THR A 52 -12.15 11.66 -17.27
C THR A 52 -13.06 11.17 -16.14
N PRO A 53 -13.04 11.84 -14.97
CA PRO A 53 -13.92 11.49 -13.83
C PRO A 53 -15.42 11.67 -14.14
N GLU A 54 -15.76 12.12 -15.35
CA GLU A 54 -17.10 12.50 -15.80
C GLU A 54 -17.90 11.35 -16.45
N THR A 55 -17.32 10.16 -16.60
CA THR A 55 -18.10 8.96 -16.99
C THR A 55 -18.29 8.05 -15.78
N PRO A 56 -19.52 7.97 -15.22
CA PRO A 56 -19.81 7.00 -14.18
C PRO A 56 -19.53 5.60 -14.72
N PHE A 57 -18.84 4.78 -13.92
CA PHE A 57 -18.44 3.41 -14.27
C PHE A 57 -19.60 2.54 -14.80
N GLY A 58 -20.85 2.89 -14.47
CA GLY A 58 -22.06 2.21 -14.93
C GLY A 58 -22.47 2.46 -16.39
N PHE A 59 -21.84 3.37 -17.13
CA PHE A 59 -22.19 3.69 -18.53
C PHE A 59 -21.23 3.10 -19.57
N LEU A 60 -20.23 2.32 -19.16
CA LEU A 60 -19.33 1.68 -20.13
C LEU A 60 -20.04 0.50 -20.81
N PRO A 61 -20.06 0.43 -22.16
CA PRO A 61 -20.63 -0.69 -22.88
C PRO A 61 -19.87 -1.99 -22.56
N GLU A 62 -20.55 -3.14 -22.63
CA GLU A 62 -20.01 -4.47 -22.30
C GLU A 62 -18.68 -4.79 -23.00
N SER A 63 -18.50 -4.26 -24.21
CA SER A 63 -17.27 -4.37 -25.00
C SER A 63 -16.07 -3.67 -24.38
N ALA A 64 -16.26 -2.59 -23.62
CA ALA A 64 -15.18 -1.86 -22.95
C ALA A 64 -14.62 -2.63 -21.73
N PHE A 65 -15.47 -3.35 -20.98
CA PHE A 65 -15.03 -4.20 -19.88
C PHE A 65 -14.30 -5.45 -20.37
N ALA A 66 -14.80 -6.07 -21.45
CA ALA A 66 -14.14 -7.21 -22.08
C ALA A 66 -12.76 -6.85 -22.66
N PHE A 67 -12.62 -5.65 -23.22
CA PHE A 67 -11.36 -5.15 -23.78
C PHE A 67 -10.32 -4.77 -22.70
N THR A 68 -10.78 -4.26 -21.55
CA THR A 68 -9.89 -3.81 -20.45
C THR A 68 -9.57 -4.88 -19.42
N GLY A 69 -10.31 -6.00 -19.41
CA GLY A 69 -10.14 -7.08 -18.43
C GLY A 69 -10.54 -6.69 -17.00
N ILE A 70 -11.29 -5.59 -16.82
CA ILE A 70 -11.68 -5.08 -15.50
C ILE A 70 -12.98 -5.75 -15.03
N PRO A 71 -13.04 -6.27 -13.79
CA PRO A 71 -14.25 -6.92 -13.28
C PRO A 71 -15.46 -5.97 -13.16
N ARG A 72 -16.68 -6.53 -13.27
CA ARG A 72 -17.95 -5.80 -13.07
C ARG A 72 -18.21 -5.38 -11.62
N HIS A 73 -17.42 -5.90 -10.67
CA HIS A 73 -17.55 -5.60 -9.26
C HIS A 73 -16.41 -4.70 -8.81
N HIS A 74 -16.74 -3.75 -7.94
CA HIS A 74 -15.78 -2.86 -7.29
C HIS A 74 -15.12 -3.46 -6.03
N GLU A 75 -15.70 -4.55 -5.50
CA GLU A 75 -15.17 -5.23 -4.32
C GLU A 75 -13.78 -5.81 -4.60
N VAL A 76 -12.80 -5.44 -3.79
CA VAL A 76 -11.48 -6.06 -3.87
C VAL A 76 -11.49 -7.38 -3.12
N ARG A 77 -11.18 -8.49 -3.82
CA ARG A 77 -11.13 -9.84 -3.26
C ARG A 77 -9.70 -10.36 -3.22
N ALA A 78 -9.46 -11.35 -2.36
CA ALA A 78 -8.16 -12.03 -2.29
C ALA A 78 -7.68 -12.57 -3.66
N GLY A 79 -8.60 -13.06 -4.50
CA GLY A 79 -8.29 -13.56 -5.84
C GLY A 79 -7.82 -12.50 -6.84
N ASN A 80 -8.02 -11.20 -6.57
CA ASN A 80 -7.55 -10.12 -7.43
C ASN A 80 -6.09 -9.72 -7.14
N MET A 81 -5.44 -10.37 -6.17
CA MET A 81 -4.18 -9.91 -5.60
C MET A 81 -3.16 -11.01 -5.41
N ASN A 82 -1.89 -10.66 -5.58
CA ASN A 82 -0.79 -11.50 -5.13
C ASN A 82 -0.58 -11.28 -3.61
N LEU A 83 -1.14 -12.18 -2.81
CA LEU A 83 -1.05 -12.10 -1.34
C LEU A 83 0.38 -12.21 -0.79
N LYS A 84 1.32 -12.75 -1.56
CA LYS A 84 2.74 -12.78 -1.18
C LYS A 84 3.36 -11.38 -1.27
N ARG A 85 3.08 -10.65 -2.36
CA ARG A 85 3.54 -9.28 -2.55
C ARG A 85 2.91 -8.33 -1.52
N LEU A 86 1.60 -8.44 -1.30
CA LEU A 86 0.93 -7.68 -0.24
C LEU A 86 1.49 -8.04 1.14
N GLY A 87 1.74 -9.32 1.41
CA GLY A 87 2.36 -9.78 2.65
C GLY A 87 3.72 -9.15 2.91
N ALA A 88 4.55 -8.97 1.88
CA ALA A 88 5.87 -8.35 2.03
C ALA A 88 5.78 -6.87 2.41
N VAL A 89 4.83 -6.14 1.83
CA VAL A 89 4.56 -4.74 2.20
C VAL A 89 4.09 -4.65 3.64
N LEU A 90 3.16 -5.53 4.05
CA LEU A 90 2.63 -5.55 5.42
C LEU A 90 3.70 -5.92 6.45
N ALA A 91 4.57 -6.90 6.13
CA ALA A 91 5.71 -7.25 6.96
C ALA A 91 6.64 -6.04 7.15
N VAL A 92 7.04 -5.37 6.06
CA VAL A 92 7.86 -4.15 6.13
C VAL A 92 7.20 -3.04 6.95
N ALA A 93 5.88 -2.92 6.88
CA ALA A 93 5.15 -1.87 7.57
C ALA A 93 4.93 -2.16 9.07
N TYR A 94 4.64 -3.40 9.45
CA TYR A 94 4.15 -3.75 10.79
C TYR A 94 5.11 -4.57 11.64
N GLU A 95 6.08 -5.26 11.05
CA GLU A 95 7.15 -5.92 11.82
C GLU A 95 8.17 -4.88 12.25
N ARG A 96 8.41 -4.78 13.57
CA ARG A 96 9.20 -3.70 14.16
C ARG A 96 10.59 -3.56 13.54
N GLU A 97 11.31 -4.66 13.40
CA GLU A 97 12.69 -4.66 12.87
C GLU A 97 12.74 -4.17 11.42
N LEU A 98 11.81 -4.65 10.57
CA LEU A 98 11.75 -4.25 9.17
C LEU A 98 11.29 -2.80 9.02
N ARG A 99 10.30 -2.38 9.83
CA ARG A 99 9.77 -1.02 9.83
C ARG A 99 10.83 -0.01 10.23
N ASP A 100 11.56 -0.27 11.30
CA ASP A 100 12.58 0.65 11.80
C ASP A 100 13.68 0.85 10.74
N PHE A 101 14.10 -0.23 10.05
CA PHE A 101 15.03 -0.12 8.92
C PHE A 101 14.43 0.66 7.73
N ALA A 102 13.19 0.37 7.34
CA ALA A 102 12.53 1.02 6.21
C ALA A 102 12.25 2.52 6.46
N SER A 103 11.92 2.91 7.69
CA SER A 103 11.81 4.31 8.12
C SER A 103 13.15 5.05 7.99
N LEU A 104 14.27 4.39 8.34
CA LEU A 104 15.61 4.95 8.13
C LEU A 104 15.94 5.16 6.64
N LEU A 105 15.49 4.28 5.74
CA LEU A 105 15.70 4.47 4.29
C LEU A 105 15.08 5.76 3.76
N LEU A 106 13.99 6.23 4.40
CA LEU A 106 13.32 7.48 4.06
C LEU A 106 13.76 8.66 4.93
N LEU A 107 14.69 8.47 5.88
CA LEU A 107 15.15 9.48 6.84
C LEU A 107 13.98 10.13 7.60
N GLU A 108 12.96 9.34 7.95
CA GLU A 108 11.75 9.83 8.62
C GLU A 108 11.22 8.83 9.63
N ASN A 109 10.67 9.33 10.73
CA ASN A 109 9.96 8.50 11.69
C ASN A 109 8.52 8.28 11.21
N LEU A 110 8.30 7.18 10.46
CA LEU A 110 7.04 6.89 9.82
C LEU A 110 6.23 5.85 10.61
N GLY A 111 4.95 6.15 10.83
CA GLY A 111 4.01 5.17 11.35
C GLY A 111 3.81 4.00 10.37
N PRO A 112 3.41 2.81 10.88
CA PRO A 112 3.28 1.60 10.07
C PRO A 112 2.34 1.80 8.88
N ARG A 113 1.17 2.44 9.10
CA ARG A 113 0.17 2.66 8.05
C ARG A 113 0.66 3.58 6.93
N THR A 114 1.46 4.59 7.27
CA THR A 114 2.04 5.54 6.31
C THR A 114 3.18 4.89 5.55
N LEU A 115 4.01 4.09 6.23
CA LEU A 115 5.07 3.32 5.57
C LEU A 115 4.49 2.28 4.59
N GLN A 116 3.39 1.60 4.94
CA GLN A 116 2.65 0.72 4.02
C GLN A 116 2.26 1.46 2.73
N SER A 117 1.65 2.65 2.84
CA SER A 117 1.28 3.46 1.67
C SER A 117 2.50 3.87 0.85
N LEU A 118 3.56 4.33 1.50
CA LEU A 118 4.80 4.75 0.81
C LEU A 118 5.53 3.59 0.14
N ALA A 119 5.49 2.38 0.70
CA ALA A 119 6.06 1.18 0.09
C ALA A 119 5.31 0.80 -1.20
N LEU A 120 3.98 0.87 -1.20
CA LEU A 120 3.18 0.65 -2.42
C LEU A 120 3.42 1.75 -3.47
N ILE A 121 3.52 3.01 -3.05
CA ILE A 121 3.87 4.13 -3.94
C ILE A 121 5.27 3.94 -4.52
N ALA A 122 6.25 3.51 -3.71
CA ALA A 122 7.61 3.23 -4.17
C ALA A 122 7.62 2.19 -5.29
N GLU A 123 6.81 1.13 -5.18
CA GLU A 123 6.68 0.12 -6.23
C GLU A 123 5.98 0.68 -7.48
N VAL A 124 5.04 1.61 -7.36
CA VAL A 124 4.45 2.31 -8.53
C VAL A 124 5.51 3.14 -9.28
N VAL A 125 6.41 3.80 -8.55
CA VAL A 125 7.43 4.68 -9.14
C VAL A 125 8.64 3.90 -9.68
N HIS A 126 9.10 2.88 -8.95
CA HIS A 126 10.36 2.17 -9.23
C HIS A 126 10.20 0.71 -9.65
N GLY A 127 8.99 0.15 -9.57
CA GLY A 127 8.72 -1.25 -9.88
C GLY A 127 8.82 -1.58 -11.37
N ALA A 128 9.19 -2.83 -11.66
CA ALA A 128 9.20 -3.33 -13.04
C ALA A 128 7.77 -3.54 -13.57
N PRO A 129 7.52 -3.42 -14.89
CA PRO A 129 6.17 -3.57 -15.46
C PRO A 129 5.41 -4.86 -15.08
N THR A 130 6.13 -5.96 -14.86
CA THR A 130 5.56 -7.27 -14.45
C THR A 130 4.98 -7.26 -13.03
N ARG A 131 5.18 -6.19 -12.26
CA ARG A 131 4.64 -6.00 -10.91
C ARG A 131 3.20 -5.52 -10.88
N PHE A 132 2.68 -5.06 -12.02
CA PHE A 132 1.33 -4.49 -12.16
C PHE A 132 0.28 -5.50 -12.63
N SER A 133 0.60 -6.80 -12.61
CA SER A 133 -0.33 -7.89 -12.94
C SER A 133 -1.52 -7.98 -11.98
N ASP A 134 -1.36 -7.46 -10.76
CA ASP A 134 -2.37 -7.48 -9.70
C ASP A 134 -2.64 -6.07 -9.15
N PRO A 135 -3.25 -5.18 -9.97
CA PRO A 135 -3.37 -3.76 -9.67
C PRO A 135 -4.24 -3.47 -8.43
N ALA A 136 -5.15 -4.39 -8.07
CA ALA A 136 -5.98 -4.26 -6.89
C ALA A 136 -5.16 -4.14 -5.59
N ARG A 137 -3.93 -4.68 -5.53
CA ARG A 137 -3.00 -4.51 -4.39
C ARG A 137 -2.78 -3.05 -4.05
N PHE A 138 -2.62 -2.17 -5.04
CA PHE A 138 -2.26 -0.77 -4.80
C PHE A 138 -3.39 0.03 -4.13
N SER A 139 -4.63 -0.45 -4.21
CA SER A 139 -5.74 0.13 -3.44
C SER A 139 -5.52 0.04 -1.93
N PHE A 140 -4.69 -0.89 -1.44
CA PHE A 140 -4.34 -0.97 -0.02
C PHE A 140 -3.45 0.20 0.46
N ALA A 141 -2.94 1.05 -0.46
CA ALA A 141 -2.25 2.27 -0.06
C ALA A 141 -3.21 3.27 0.57
N HIS A 142 -4.40 3.45 -0.02
CA HIS A 142 -5.31 4.56 0.32
C HIS A 142 -6.80 4.20 0.29
N GLY A 143 -7.16 2.93 0.20
CA GLY A 143 -8.54 2.48 0.12
C GLY A 143 -9.24 2.94 -1.17
N GLY A 144 -10.57 3.01 -1.10
CA GLY A 144 -11.43 3.46 -2.19
C GLY A 144 -12.47 4.46 -1.72
N LYS A 145 -12.82 5.40 -2.61
CA LYS A 145 -13.86 6.40 -2.36
C LYS A 145 -15.25 5.77 -2.18
N ASP A 146 -15.46 4.59 -2.73
CA ASP A 146 -16.66 3.76 -2.57
C ASP A 146 -16.60 2.85 -1.34
N GLY A 147 -15.49 2.87 -0.59
CA GLY A 147 -15.29 2.06 0.61
C GLY A 147 -14.60 0.72 0.37
N HIS A 148 -14.16 0.42 -0.86
CA HIS A 148 -13.46 -0.83 -1.18
C HIS A 148 -11.98 -0.59 -1.55
N PRO A 149 -11.02 -1.35 -1.00
CA PRO A 149 -11.17 -2.38 0.03
C PRO A 149 -11.65 -1.80 1.37
N PHE A 150 -11.30 -0.56 1.67
CA PHE A 150 -11.75 0.15 2.87
C PHE A 150 -11.92 1.65 2.54
N PRO A 151 -12.61 2.43 3.38
CA PRO A 151 -12.74 3.88 3.21
C PRO A 151 -11.39 4.59 3.15
N VAL A 152 -11.31 5.70 2.41
CA VAL A 152 -10.06 6.45 2.25
C VAL A 152 -9.55 6.98 3.60
N PRO A 153 -8.37 6.54 4.09
CA PRO A 153 -7.82 6.99 5.37
C PRO A 153 -7.14 8.36 5.19
N LEU A 154 -7.90 9.45 5.35
CA LEU A 154 -7.43 10.80 5.03
C LEU A 154 -6.13 11.18 5.75
N LYS A 155 -5.96 10.82 7.03
CA LYS A 155 -4.72 11.12 7.77
C LYS A 155 -3.50 10.48 7.12
N THR A 156 -3.60 9.21 6.73
CA THR A 156 -2.52 8.50 6.04
C THR A 156 -2.28 9.07 4.65
N TYR A 157 -3.36 9.43 3.95
CA TYR A 157 -3.29 10.07 2.64
C TYR A 157 -2.48 11.37 2.72
N ASP A 158 -2.88 12.30 3.59
CA ASP A 158 -2.22 13.59 3.77
C ASP A 158 -0.77 13.44 4.21
N GLN A 159 -0.48 12.50 5.11
CA GLN A 159 0.89 12.21 5.54
C GLN A 159 1.75 11.71 4.38
N SER A 160 1.27 10.73 3.61
CA SER A 160 2.01 10.20 2.46
C SER A 160 2.27 11.27 1.40
N LEU A 161 1.27 12.14 1.14
CA LEU A 161 1.40 13.27 0.22
C LEU A 161 2.43 14.29 0.73
N SER A 162 2.42 14.59 2.03
CA SER A 162 3.40 15.49 2.66
C SER A 162 4.83 14.95 2.52
N VAL A 163 5.05 13.66 2.75
CA VAL A 163 6.36 13.01 2.59
C VAL A 163 6.85 13.14 1.15
N LEU A 164 6.01 12.82 0.17
CA LEU A 164 6.35 12.92 -1.24
C LEU A 164 6.66 14.36 -1.67
N ARG A 165 5.83 15.34 -1.26
CA ARG A 165 6.06 16.76 -1.55
C ARG A 165 7.39 17.22 -0.99
N ARG A 166 7.67 16.92 0.28
CA ARG A 166 8.95 17.27 0.91
C ARG A 166 10.14 16.61 0.21
N ALA A 167 10.03 15.35 -0.20
CA ALA A 167 11.08 14.67 -0.95
C ALA A 167 11.36 15.35 -2.29
N LEU A 168 10.31 15.73 -3.03
CA LEU A 168 10.45 16.44 -4.30
C LEU A 168 11.03 17.84 -4.13
N ASP A 169 10.57 18.60 -3.14
CA ASP A 169 11.04 19.97 -2.92
C ASP A 169 12.51 19.99 -2.48
N GLN A 170 12.95 19.02 -1.67
CA GLN A 170 14.36 18.86 -1.31
C GLN A 170 15.22 18.46 -2.53
N ALA A 171 14.72 17.58 -3.39
CA ALA A 171 15.45 17.18 -4.59
C ALA A 171 15.65 18.34 -5.58
N LYS A 172 14.70 19.28 -5.68
CA LYS A 172 14.83 20.47 -6.53
C LYS A 172 15.99 21.38 -6.12
N VAL A 173 16.40 21.35 -4.84
CA VAL A 173 17.53 22.13 -4.32
C VAL A 173 18.80 21.29 -4.16
N GLY A 174 18.84 20.08 -4.73
CA GLY A 174 20.02 19.20 -4.77
C GLY A 174 20.04 18.10 -3.71
N HIS A 175 19.07 18.05 -2.78
CA HIS A 175 18.98 17.03 -1.74
C HIS A 175 18.06 15.88 -2.17
N SER A 176 18.62 14.92 -2.91
CA SER A 176 17.87 13.82 -3.55
C SER A 176 17.82 12.52 -2.73
N GLU A 177 18.46 12.48 -1.55
CA GLU A 177 18.66 11.27 -0.75
C GLU A 177 17.33 10.59 -0.41
N LYS A 178 16.30 11.39 -0.13
CA LYS A 178 14.95 10.89 0.18
C LYS A 178 14.24 10.31 -1.04
N LEU A 179 14.39 10.91 -2.22
CA LEU A 179 13.84 10.33 -3.46
C LEU A 179 14.54 9.01 -3.80
N GLU A 180 15.86 8.96 -3.68
CA GLU A 180 16.62 7.70 -3.82
C GLU A 180 16.22 6.66 -2.76
N GLY A 181 15.80 7.14 -1.59
CA GLY A 181 15.22 6.34 -0.51
C GLY A 181 14.01 5.51 -0.96
N PHE A 182 13.14 6.03 -1.84
CA PHE A 182 12.02 5.26 -2.38
C PHE A 182 12.48 4.09 -3.24
N GLY A 183 13.51 4.27 -4.07
CA GLY A 183 14.10 3.18 -4.85
C GLY A 183 14.74 2.11 -3.95
N ARG A 184 15.33 2.51 -2.82
CA ARG A 184 15.85 1.58 -1.80
C ARG A 184 14.74 0.86 -1.05
N LEU A 185 13.65 1.57 -0.71
CA LEU A 185 12.48 1.00 -0.04
C LEU A 185 11.82 -0.08 -0.89
N ASP A 186 11.59 0.19 -2.18
CA ASP A 186 11.05 -0.81 -3.10
C ASP A 186 11.96 -2.05 -3.19
N ARG A 187 13.28 -1.87 -3.39
CA ARG A 187 14.23 -3.00 -3.36
C ARG A 187 14.19 -3.79 -2.05
N PHE A 188 14.04 -3.11 -0.92
CA PHE A 188 13.95 -3.75 0.39
C PHE A 188 12.68 -4.60 0.51
N VAL A 189 11.51 -4.08 0.11
CA VAL A 189 10.25 -4.86 0.06
C VAL A 189 10.41 -6.09 -0.82
N ARG A 190 11.05 -5.95 -2.00
CA ARG A 190 11.34 -7.08 -2.89
C ARG A 190 12.25 -8.12 -2.26
N ASN A 191 13.23 -7.68 -1.48
CA ASN A 191 14.10 -8.60 -0.74
C ASN A 191 13.28 -9.39 0.30
N VAL A 192 12.43 -8.71 1.08
CA VAL A 192 11.56 -9.35 2.07
C VAL A 192 10.60 -10.35 1.42
N GLU A 193 10.01 -10.00 0.27
CA GLU A 193 9.18 -10.91 -0.53
C GLU A 193 9.93 -12.19 -0.92
N LYS A 194 11.22 -12.07 -1.27
CA LYS A 194 12.05 -13.19 -1.72
C LYS A 194 12.52 -14.06 -0.55
N THR A 195 12.98 -13.46 0.55
CA THR A 195 13.66 -14.16 1.65
C THR A 195 12.69 -14.71 2.69
N HIS A 196 11.68 -13.93 3.07
CA HIS A 196 10.74 -14.31 4.13
C HIS A 196 9.43 -14.89 3.59
N ALA A 197 9.14 -14.66 2.30
CA ALA A 197 7.92 -15.09 1.62
C ALA A 197 6.61 -14.92 2.44
N PRO A 198 6.41 -13.77 3.12
CA PRO A 198 5.23 -13.56 3.96
C PRO A 198 3.97 -13.59 3.09
N LYS A 199 2.89 -14.19 3.62
CA LYS A 199 1.60 -14.27 2.94
C LYS A 199 0.56 -13.48 3.74
N ALA A 200 -0.02 -12.47 3.12
CA ALA A 200 -1.09 -11.70 3.74
C ALA A 200 -2.31 -12.59 4.03
N ASN A 201 -2.81 -12.53 5.27
CA ASN A 201 -4.16 -13.02 5.59
C ASN A 201 -5.16 -11.93 5.21
N PHE A 202 -5.77 -12.05 4.03
CA PHE A 202 -6.68 -11.05 3.49
C PHE A 202 -7.77 -10.64 4.49
N GLN A 203 -8.44 -11.61 5.12
CA GLN A 203 -9.52 -11.35 6.05
C GLN A 203 -9.05 -10.54 7.27
N ALA A 204 -7.93 -10.93 7.87
CA ALA A 204 -7.35 -10.22 9.01
C ALA A 204 -6.91 -8.78 8.65
N VAL A 205 -6.41 -8.56 7.43
CA VAL A 205 -6.05 -7.21 6.96
C VAL A 205 -7.29 -6.35 6.81
N MET A 206 -8.38 -6.88 6.26
CA MET A 206 -9.65 -6.16 6.10
C MET A 206 -10.25 -5.78 7.46
N GLU A 207 -10.27 -6.71 8.40
CA GLU A 207 -10.73 -6.48 9.77
C GLU A 207 -9.91 -5.39 10.46
N HIS A 208 -8.58 -5.44 10.33
CA HIS A 208 -7.69 -4.43 10.87
C HIS A 208 -7.94 -3.05 10.26
N GLU A 209 -8.07 -2.94 8.93
CA GLU A 209 -8.36 -1.65 8.26
C GLU A 209 -9.72 -1.09 8.70
N GLN A 210 -10.73 -1.96 8.88
CA GLN A 210 -12.04 -1.54 9.38
C GLN A 210 -11.99 -1.03 10.82
N GLN A 211 -11.21 -1.69 11.70
CA GLN A 211 -11.01 -1.27 13.08
C GLN A 211 -10.32 0.10 13.17
N ILE A 212 -9.32 0.35 12.33
CA ILE A 212 -8.56 1.61 12.38
C ILE A 212 -9.18 2.75 11.57
N SER A 213 -10.12 2.47 10.66
CA SER A 213 -10.70 3.44 9.71
C SER A 213 -11.16 4.74 10.38
N ALA A 214 -11.90 4.64 11.48
CA ALA A 214 -12.38 5.83 12.20
C ALA A 214 -11.23 6.68 12.78
N SER A 215 -10.16 6.04 13.26
CA SER A 215 -8.99 6.74 13.81
C SER A 215 -8.19 7.51 12.74
N LEU A 216 -8.31 7.09 11.48
CA LEU A 216 -7.63 7.66 10.32
C LEU A 216 -8.49 8.66 9.53
N ASP A 217 -9.64 9.06 10.10
CA ASP A 217 -10.66 9.87 9.44
C ASP A 217 -11.14 9.26 8.12
N GLY A 218 -11.37 7.94 8.11
CA GLY A 218 -11.86 7.18 6.96
C GLY A 218 -13.09 7.82 6.31
N ARG A 219 -13.05 7.97 4.97
CA ARG A 219 -14.16 8.57 4.20
C ARG A 219 -14.53 7.78 2.95
N THR A 220 -15.82 7.81 2.65
CA THR A 220 -16.39 7.39 1.37
C THR A 220 -17.19 8.55 0.76
N VAL A 221 -17.65 8.37 -0.47
CA VAL A 221 -18.59 9.29 -1.13
C VAL A 221 -19.90 9.46 -0.35
N LEU A 222 -20.27 8.47 0.47
CA LEU A 222 -21.48 8.50 1.30
C LEU A 222 -21.27 9.23 2.64
N GLY A 223 -20.03 9.58 2.98
CA GLY A 223 -19.70 10.35 4.18
C GLY A 223 -18.55 9.76 4.99
N LYS A 224 -18.52 10.08 6.29
CA LYS A 224 -17.50 9.57 7.21
C LYS A 224 -17.75 8.08 7.47
N SER A 225 -16.69 7.28 7.51
CA SER A 225 -16.78 5.89 7.94
C SER A 225 -17.20 5.85 9.41
N THR A 226 -18.39 5.36 9.69
CA THR A 226 -18.79 5.04 11.05
C THR A 226 -18.03 3.80 11.51
N PRO A 227 -17.53 3.76 12.76
CA PRO A 227 -17.05 2.51 13.33
C PRO A 227 -18.20 1.50 13.24
N GLN A 228 -17.93 0.31 12.68
CA GLN A 228 -18.89 -0.77 12.78
C GLN A 228 -19.12 -1.01 14.27
N ARG A 229 -20.31 -0.71 14.79
CA ARG A 229 -20.73 -1.25 16.08
C ARG A 229 -20.62 -2.76 15.93
N ALA A 230 -19.85 -3.41 16.80
CA ALA A 230 -19.85 -4.85 16.88
C ALA A 230 -21.31 -5.32 16.90
N SER A 231 -21.77 -5.95 15.83
CA SER A 231 -23.08 -6.58 15.73
C SER A 231 -23.06 -7.77 16.68
N GLY A 232 -23.39 -7.50 17.94
CA GLY A 232 -23.29 -8.48 19.01
C GLY A 232 -23.79 -7.96 20.36
N GLN A 233 -24.87 -7.17 20.39
CA GLN A 233 -25.83 -7.30 21.47
C GLN A 233 -26.87 -8.33 20.99
N MET A 234 -26.55 -9.61 21.14
CA MET A 234 -27.62 -10.59 21.26
C MET A 234 -28.33 -10.26 22.57
N ASN A 235 -29.63 -10.00 22.49
CA ASN A 235 -30.46 -9.91 23.69
C ASN A 235 -30.26 -11.20 24.48
N LEU A 236 -29.62 -11.09 25.65
CA LEU A 236 -29.35 -12.21 26.56
C LEU A 236 -30.49 -12.38 27.58
N PHE A 237 -31.71 -11.97 27.22
CA PHE A 237 -32.89 -12.16 28.04
C PHE A 237 -34.12 -12.32 27.13
N GLU A 238 -34.82 -13.45 27.34
CA GLU A 238 -36.29 -13.54 27.24
C GLU A 238 -36.90 -13.05 28.56
#